data_AF-A0A9W5PVV8-F1
#
_entry.id   AF-A0A9W5PVV8-F1
#
_cell.length_a   1.000
_cell.length_b   1.000
_cell.length_c   1.000
_cell.angle_alpha   90.00
_cell.angle_beta   90.00
_cell.angle_gamma   90.00
#
_symmetry.space_group_name_H-M   'P 1'
#
loop_
_entity.id
_entity.type
_entity.pdbx_description
1 polymer ?
#
loop_
_entity_poly.entity_id
_entity_poly.type
_entity_poly.pdbx_seq_one_letter_code
_entity_poly.pdbx_strand_id
1 'polypeptide(L)'
;MNLYKDLQGMPLQVGEASPFMGRLIDVERVEKGVFVYIPFDMLDNAGIARGKNKVEVWGDMDGTIRFRIATRCEICGRGSRLYEIDMGFAKKQICAEDYLKLVGKYPEEAPNKEITR
;
A
#
# COMPACT_ATOMS: atom_id res chain seq x y z
N MET A 1 12.50 9.73 27.44
CA MET A 1 11.92 9.94 26.09
C MET A 1 13.03 10.41 25.16
N ASN A 2 13.74 9.49 24.50
CA ASN A 2 14.74 9.82 23.45
C ASN A 2 15.06 8.63 22.50
N LEU A 3 14.43 7.45 22.67
CA LEU A 3 14.77 6.24 21.88
C LEU A 3 14.55 6.36 20.36
N TYR A 4 13.74 7.33 19.90
CA TYR A 4 13.39 7.45 18.49
C TYR A 4 14.33 8.36 17.69
N LYS A 5 15.16 9.17 18.36
CA LYS A 5 16.15 10.02 17.67
C LYS A 5 17.22 9.18 16.95
N ASP A 6 17.54 8.01 17.49
CA ASP A 6 18.54 7.10 16.91
C ASP A 6 18.01 6.38 15.65
N LEU A 7 16.68 6.30 15.48
CA LEU A 7 16.04 5.72 14.29
C LEU A 7 15.88 6.71 13.13
N GLN A 8 15.93 8.01 13.41
CA GLN A 8 15.78 9.08 12.41
C GLN A 8 17.09 9.36 11.63
N GLY A 9 18.18 8.66 11.92
CA GLY A 9 19.49 9.02 11.37
C GLY A 9 20.56 7.94 11.39
N MET A 10 20.23 6.66 11.54
CA MET A 10 21.20 5.61 11.22
C MET A 10 21.17 5.34 9.71
N PRO A 11 22.13 5.89 8.92
CA PRO A 11 22.37 5.30 7.60
C PRO A 11 22.66 3.82 7.86
N LEU A 12 21.97 2.92 7.15
CA LEU A 12 22.29 1.50 7.19
C LEU A 12 23.80 1.38 6.97
N GLN A 13 24.52 0.83 7.95
CA GLN A 13 25.94 0.57 7.77
C GLN A 13 26.07 -0.37 6.57
N VAL A 14 27.07 -0.13 5.71
CA VAL A 14 27.23 -0.91 4.48
C VAL A 14 27.34 -2.39 4.85
N GLY A 15 26.32 -3.18 4.49
CA GLY A 15 26.24 -4.61 4.80
C GLY A 15 25.19 -5.00 5.85
N GLU A 16 24.51 -4.06 6.50
CA GLU A 16 23.47 -4.33 7.50
C GLU A 16 22.07 -4.31 6.87
N ALA A 17 21.28 -5.38 7.08
CA ALA A 17 19.91 -5.44 6.63
C ALA A 17 19.03 -4.54 7.51
N SER A 18 18.17 -3.72 6.88
CA SER A 18 17.19 -2.91 7.61
C SER A 18 16.30 -3.81 8.47
N PRO A 19 16.11 -3.52 9.77
CA PRO A 19 15.13 -4.24 10.59
C PRO A 19 13.68 -3.91 10.20
N PHE A 20 13.48 -2.94 9.30
CA PHE A 20 12.18 -2.47 8.85
C PHE A 20 11.88 -2.95 7.43
N MET A 21 10.66 -3.44 7.23
CA MET A 21 10.14 -3.85 5.92
C MET A 21 9.85 -2.67 4.96
N GLY A 22 9.90 -1.44 5.45
CA GLY A 22 9.52 -0.23 4.72
C GLY A 22 10.53 0.90 4.88
N ARG A 23 10.23 2.04 4.24
CA ARG A 23 11.01 3.27 4.40
C ARG A 23 10.62 3.96 5.71
N LEU A 24 11.61 4.33 6.52
CA LEU A 24 11.39 5.18 7.67
C LEU A 24 11.11 6.61 7.17
N ILE A 25 10.02 7.18 7.66
CA ILE A 25 9.58 8.54 7.32
C ILE A 25 9.14 9.25 8.59
N ASP A 26 9.31 10.57 8.62
CA ASP A 26 8.82 11.38 9.73
C ASP A 26 7.28 11.50 9.68
N VAL A 27 6.69 11.51 10.87
CA VAL A 27 5.27 11.78 11.08
C VAL A 27 5.11 13.03 11.93
N GLU A 28 4.28 13.95 11.45
CA GLU A 28 3.93 15.17 12.18
C GLU A 28 2.51 15.03 12.73
N ARG A 29 2.35 15.24 14.04
CA ARG A 29 1.03 15.24 14.69
C ARG A 29 0.51 16.67 14.81
N VAL A 30 -0.71 16.88 14.35
CA VAL A 30 -1.42 18.17 14.41
C VAL A 30 -2.78 18.00 15.08
N GLU A 31 -3.46 19.11 15.35
CA GLU A 31 -4.76 19.11 16.05
C GLU A 31 -5.81 18.21 15.38
N LYS A 32 -5.84 18.18 14.03
CA LYS A 32 -6.83 17.43 13.26
C LYS A 32 -6.39 16.02 12.86
N GLY A 33 -5.20 15.57 13.26
CA GLY A 33 -4.70 14.25 12.88
C GLY A 33 -3.18 14.18 12.74
N VAL A 34 -2.71 13.40 11.77
CA VAL A 34 -1.29 13.24 11.48
C VAL A 34 -1.01 13.49 10.00
N PHE A 35 0.15 14.07 9.71
CA PHE A 35 0.70 14.18 8.37
C PHE A 35 1.86 13.19 8.23
N VAL A 36 1.78 12.35 7.20
CA VAL A 36 2.76 11.31 6.89
C VAL A 36 3.13 11.49 5.43
N TYR A 37 4.43 11.70 5.15
CA TYR A 37 4.92 11.87 3.79
C TYR A 37 5.19 10.51 3.14
N ILE A 38 4.21 10.01 2.38
CA ILE A 38 4.34 8.73 1.66
C ILE A 38 4.86 9.01 0.24
N PRO A 39 5.98 8.41 -0.17
CA PRO A 39 6.50 8.54 -1.53
C PRO A 39 5.49 8.14 -2.61
N PHE A 40 5.47 8.86 -3.73
CA PHE A 40 4.50 8.64 -4.82
C PHE A 40 4.53 7.22 -5.38
N ASP A 41 5.72 6.62 -5.51
CA ASP A 41 5.86 5.23 -5.99
C ASP A 41 5.11 4.24 -5.09
N MET A 42 5.11 4.46 -3.76
CA MET A 42 4.36 3.63 -2.83
C MET A 42 2.84 3.85 -2.94
N LEU A 43 2.40 5.10 -3.15
CA LEU A 43 0.99 5.43 -3.35
C LEU A 43 0.45 4.84 -4.66
N ASP A 44 1.21 4.97 -5.74
CA ASP A 44 0.88 4.42 -7.06
C ASP A 44 0.76 2.90 -6.98
N ASN A 45 1.70 2.23 -6.29
CA ASN A 45 1.65 0.78 -6.07
C ASN A 45 0.39 0.36 -5.28
N ALA A 46 0.00 1.15 -4.27
CA ALA A 46 -1.21 0.93 -3.48
C ALA A 46 -2.52 1.27 -4.24
N GLY A 47 -2.42 1.83 -5.45
CA GLY A 47 -3.57 2.26 -6.25
C GLY A 47 -4.17 3.60 -5.81
N ILE A 48 -3.44 4.39 -5.01
CA ILE A 48 -3.87 5.72 -4.55
C ILE A 48 -3.41 6.76 -5.58
N ALA A 49 -4.34 7.25 -6.37
CA ALA A 49 -4.04 8.18 -7.47
C ALA A 49 -3.74 9.60 -6.97
N ARG A 50 -3.23 10.47 -7.86
CA ARG A 50 -3.15 11.91 -7.56
C ARG A 50 -4.54 12.52 -7.30
N GLY A 51 -4.63 13.45 -6.36
CA GLY A 51 -5.88 14.11 -5.99
C GLY A 51 -6.60 13.44 -4.83
N LYS A 52 -7.95 13.47 -4.84
CA LYS A 52 -8.77 13.05 -3.69
C LYS A 52 -9.13 11.57 -3.80
N ASN A 53 -8.60 10.76 -2.88
CA ASN A 53 -8.95 9.35 -2.72
C ASN A 53 -9.69 9.15 -1.39
N LYS A 54 -10.50 8.10 -1.29
CA LYS A 54 -11.01 7.62 0.00
C LYS A 54 -10.19 6.42 0.43
N VAL A 55 -9.80 6.40 1.70
CA VAL A 55 -9.06 5.29 2.32
C VAL A 55 -9.80 4.81 3.56
N GLU A 56 -9.66 3.53 3.85
CA GLU A 56 -10.02 2.93 5.13
C GLU A 56 -8.78 3.00 6.03
N VAL A 57 -8.95 3.38 7.29
CA VAL A 57 -7.88 3.46 8.30
C VAL A 57 -8.31 2.65 9.52
N TRP A 58 -7.44 1.77 10.02
CA TRP A 58 -7.69 0.98 11.22
C TRP A 58 -6.39 0.75 12.00
N GLY A 59 -6.54 0.41 13.28
CA GLY A 59 -5.43 0.13 14.18
C GLY A 59 -5.40 -1.33 14.61
N ASP A 60 -4.21 -1.90 14.69
CA ASP A 60 -3.95 -3.20 15.30
C ASP A 60 -3.54 -3.00 16.79
N MET A 61 -3.63 -4.07 17.59
CA MET A 61 -3.35 -4.01 19.04
C MET A 61 -1.87 -3.75 19.39
N ASP A 62 -0.96 -3.99 18.44
CA ASP A 62 0.47 -3.76 18.59
C ASP A 62 0.87 -2.28 18.38
N GLY A 63 -0.11 -1.41 18.15
CA GLY A 63 0.09 0.01 17.86
C GLY A 63 0.29 0.33 16.38
N THR A 64 0.21 -0.67 15.49
CA THR A 64 0.29 -0.45 14.04
C THR A 64 -0.99 0.23 13.54
N ILE A 65 -0.83 1.37 12.85
CA ILE A 65 -1.91 1.97 12.06
C ILE A 65 -1.75 1.55 10.61
N ARG A 66 -2.81 0.96 10.06
CA ARG A 66 -2.89 0.60 8.64
C ARG A 66 -3.89 1.48 7.95
N PHE A 67 -3.65 1.73 6.67
CA PHE A 67 -4.67 2.25 5.79
C PHE A 67 -4.57 1.60 4.42
N ARG A 68 -5.70 1.53 3.72
CA ARG A 68 -5.78 1.03 2.34
C ARG A 68 -6.80 1.83 1.55
N ILE A 69 -6.69 1.81 0.23
CA ILE A 69 -7.70 2.41 -0.64
C ILE A 69 -9.08 1.78 -0.41
N ALA A 70 -10.11 2.62 -0.30
CA ALA A 70 -11.48 2.21 0.00
C ALA A 70 -12.27 1.86 -1.27
N THR A 71 -11.69 1.01 -2.11
CA THR A 71 -12.31 0.44 -3.33
C THR A 71 -12.71 -1.00 -3.08
N ARG A 72 -13.83 -1.47 -3.64
CA ARG A 72 -14.33 -2.84 -3.41
C ARG A 72 -14.22 -3.66 -4.68
N CYS A 73 -13.60 -4.84 -4.57
CA CYS A 73 -13.58 -5.82 -5.66
C CYS A 73 -15.01 -6.24 -6.00
N GLU A 74 -15.39 -6.22 -7.27
CA GLU A 74 -16.72 -6.62 -7.73
C GLU A 74 -17.01 -8.13 -7.62
N ILE A 75 -16.00 -8.95 -7.29
CA ILE A 75 -16.13 -10.40 -7.10
C ILE A 75 -16.16 -10.75 -5.61
N CYS A 76 -15.08 -10.47 -4.87
CA CYS A 76 -14.99 -10.85 -3.46
C CYS A 76 -15.42 -9.76 -2.47
N GLY A 77 -15.72 -8.54 -2.93
CA GLY A 77 -16.17 -7.43 -2.08
C GLY A 77 -15.11 -6.81 -1.16
N ARG A 78 -13.88 -7.35 -1.17
CA ARG A 78 -12.75 -6.91 -0.32
C ARG A 78 -12.15 -5.57 -0.77
N GLY A 79 -11.66 -4.80 0.20
CA GLY A 79 -10.92 -3.56 0.01
C GLY A 79 -9.57 -3.79 -0.66
N SER A 80 -9.36 -3.32 -1.89
CA SER A 80 -8.10 -3.54 -2.63
C SER A 80 -7.94 -2.63 -3.85
N ARG A 81 -6.71 -2.46 -4.34
CA ARG A 81 -6.46 -1.93 -5.68
C ARG A 81 -7.19 -2.80 -6.71
N LEU A 82 -7.90 -2.14 -7.61
CA LEU A 82 -8.70 -2.79 -8.64
C LEU A 82 -7.99 -2.71 -9.99
N TYR A 83 -8.27 -3.72 -10.80
CA TYR A 83 -7.81 -3.87 -12.18
C TYR A 83 -9.02 -4.14 -13.05
N GLU A 84 -9.04 -3.48 -14.20
CA GLU A 84 -10.10 -3.66 -15.18
C GLU A 84 -9.92 -5.01 -15.87
N ILE A 85 -10.99 -5.80 -15.93
CA ILE A 85 -11.07 -7.00 -16.75
C ILE A 85 -12.22 -6.85 -17.74
N ASP A 86 -11.97 -7.20 -19.00
CA ASP A 86 -12.99 -7.25 -20.04
C ASP A 86 -13.63 -8.65 -20.07
N MET A 87 -14.93 -8.72 -19.79
CA MET A 87 -15.72 -9.95 -19.83
C MET A 87 -16.54 -10.07 -21.13
N GLY A 88 -16.23 -9.27 -22.15
CA GLY A 88 -16.90 -9.21 -23.44
C GLY A 88 -18.20 -8.38 -23.42
N PHE A 89 -19.11 -8.68 -22.49
CA PHE A 89 -20.38 -7.96 -22.32
C PHE A 89 -20.32 -6.82 -21.28
N ALA A 90 -19.31 -6.81 -20.42
CA ALA A 90 -19.08 -5.75 -19.44
C ALA A 90 -17.62 -5.71 -19.00
N LYS A 91 -17.15 -4.51 -18.63
CA LYS A 91 -15.90 -4.31 -17.91
C LYS A 91 -16.16 -4.40 -16.41
N LYS A 92 -15.29 -5.10 -15.68
CA LYS A 92 -15.38 -5.23 -14.21
C LYS A 92 -14.11 -4.74 -13.55
N GLN A 93 -14.25 -4.21 -12.34
CA GLN A 93 -13.12 -3.78 -11.51
C GLN A 93 -12.87 -4.79 -10.38
N ILE A 94 -11.77 -5.53 -10.47
CA ILE A 94 -11.50 -6.68 -9.60
C ILE A 94 -10.11 -6.62 -8.97
N CYS A 95 -9.93 -7.28 -7.83
CA CYS A 95 -8.62 -7.33 -7.17
C CYS A 95 -7.64 -8.24 -7.92
N ALA A 96 -6.34 -8.06 -7.69
CA ALA A 96 -5.29 -8.88 -8.31
C ALA A 96 -5.48 -10.39 -8.07
N GLU A 97 -5.96 -10.78 -6.88
CA GLU A 97 -6.20 -12.19 -6.55
C GLU A 97 -7.30 -12.80 -7.41
N ASP A 98 -8.42 -12.10 -7.60
CA ASP A 98 -9.52 -12.59 -8.41
C ASP A 98 -9.20 -12.48 -9.90
N TYR A 99 -8.40 -11.47 -10.30
CA TYR A 99 -7.86 -11.37 -11.66
C TYR A 99 -7.00 -12.59 -11.99
N LEU A 100 -6.07 -12.96 -11.11
CA LEU A 100 -5.24 -14.15 -11.29
C LEU A 100 -6.08 -15.43 -11.43
N LYS A 101 -7.12 -15.60 -10.61
CA LYS A 101 -8.00 -16.77 -10.68
C LYS A 101 -8.77 -16.86 -11.99
N LEU A 102 -9.15 -15.72 -12.58
CA LEU A 102 -9.92 -15.67 -13.82
C LEU A 102 -9.05 -15.74 -15.08
N VAL A 103 -7.93 -15.03 -15.10
CA VAL A 103 -7.09 -14.88 -16.31
C VAL A 103 -5.91 -15.87 -16.31
N GLY A 104 -5.56 -16.43 -15.15
CA GLY A 104 -4.39 -17.30 -14.98
C GLY A 104 -3.05 -16.57 -14.92
N LYS A 105 -3.04 -15.24 -15.06
CA LYS A 105 -1.87 -14.37 -14.86
C LYS A 105 -2.23 -13.16 -14.00
N TYR A 106 -1.25 -12.57 -13.34
CA TYR A 106 -1.43 -11.28 -12.66
C TYR A 106 -1.69 -10.16 -13.68
N PRO A 107 -2.43 -9.10 -13.30
CA PRO A 107 -2.61 -7.95 -14.18
C PRO A 107 -1.26 -7.28 -14.44
N GLU A 108 -1.03 -6.84 -15.68
CA GLU A 108 0.26 -6.26 -16.13
C GLU A 108 0.59 -4.93 -15.44
N GLU A 109 -0.44 -4.22 -14.95
CA GLU A 109 -0.29 -3.02 -14.12
C GLU A 109 -0.20 -3.32 -12.61
N ALA A 110 -0.24 -4.59 -12.21
CA ALA A 110 0.13 -4.93 -10.84
C ALA A 110 1.62 -4.64 -10.72
N PRO A 111 2.04 -3.77 -9.79
CA PRO A 111 3.46 -3.53 -9.62
C PRO A 111 4.14 -4.86 -9.38
N ASN A 112 5.08 -5.16 -10.28
CA ASN A 112 5.92 -6.33 -10.31
C ASN A 112 6.19 -6.84 -8.89
N LYS A 113 5.66 -8.03 -8.57
CA LYS A 113 6.35 -8.88 -7.60
C LYS A 113 7.46 -9.61 -8.34
N GLU A 114 8.48 -8.86 -8.71
CA GLU A 114 9.83 -9.38 -8.95
C GLU A 114 10.80 -8.42 -8.23
N ILE A 115 11.75 -8.79 -7.36
CA ILE A 115 12.29 -10.03 -6.79
C ILE A 115 13.14 -9.55 -5.59
N THR A 116 13.16 -10.28 -4.46
CA THR A 116 14.39 -10.83 -3.79
C THR A 116 13.91 -11.78 -2.69
N ARG A 117 13.96 -13.10 -2.91
CA ARG A 117 15.10 -14.03 -2.68
C ARG A 117 15.45 -14.17 -1.21
#